data_AF-A0A5J6LCZ3-F1
#
_entry.id   AF-A0A5J6LCZ3-F1
#
_cell.length_a   1.000
_cell.length_b   1.000
_cell.length_c   1.000
_cell.angle_alpha   90.00
_cell.angle_beta   90.00
_cell.angle_gamma   90.00
#
_symmetry.space_group_name_H-M   'P 1'
#
loop_
_entity.id
_entity.type
_entity.pdbx_description
1 polymer ?
#
loop_
_entity_poly.entity_id
_entity_poly.type
_entity_poly.pdbx_seq_one_letter_code
_entity_poly.pdbx_strand_id
1 'polypeptide(L)' 'MHELWQPHTQLSSGSQRPEHHTHRQRRLVKLTLTDERGDKADQLDITLDDSDGLLDIRRISQY' A
#
# COMPACT_ATOMS: atom_id res chain seq x y z
N MET A 1 -16.18 -51.00 -31.74
CA MET A 1 -16.04 -49.59 -31.34
C MET A 1 -16.19 -49.55 -29.83
N HIS A 2 -15.09 -49.33 -29.09
CA HIS A 2 -15.13 -49.06 -27.66
C HIS A 2 -14.24 -47.86 -27.42
N GLU A 3 -14.85 -46.67 -27.33
CA GLU A 3 -14.16 -45.45 -26.94
C GLU A 3 -13.98 -45.50 -25.42
N LEU A 4 -12.74 -45.66 -24.99
CA LEU A 4 -12.30 -45.51 -23.60
C LEU A 4 -12.54 -44.06 -23.18
N TRP A 5 -13.59 -43.82 -22.41
CA TRP A 5 -13.79 -42.55 -21.72
C TRP A 5 -12.67 -42.37 -20.70
N GLN A 6 -11.74 -41.44 -20.96
CA GLN A 6 -10.77 -40.99 -19.96
C GLN A 6 -11.29 -39.68 -19.35
N PRO A 7 -11.53 -39.60 -18.03
CA PRO A 7 -11.75 -38.31 -17.39
C PRO A 7 -10.45 -37.52 -17.43
N HIS A 8 -10.39 -36.50 -18.27
CA HIS A 8 -9.37 -35.47 -18.13
C HIS A 8 -9.66 -34.72 -16.83
N THR A 9 -8.92 -35.06 -15.77
CA THR A 9 -8.87 -34.25 -14.56
C THR A 9 -8.25 -32.92 -14.96
N GLN A 10 -9.09 -31.92 -15.26
CA GLN A 10 -8.66 -30.54 -15.29
C GLN A 10 -8.20 -30.20 -13.87
N LEU A 11 -6.89 -30.17 -13.67
CA LEU A 11 -6.27 -29.43 -12.59
C LEU A 11 -6.74 -27.98 -12.75
N SER A 12 -7.82 -27.63 -12.05
CA SER A 12 -8.09 -26.26 -11.66
C SER A 12 -6.89 -25.85 -10.82
N SER A 13 -5.84 -25.33 -11.46
CA SER A 13 -4.81 -24.60 -10.76
C SER A 13 -5.54 -23.42 -10.17
N GLY A 14 -5.91 -23.59 -8.90
CA GLY A 14 -6.63 -22.60 -8.13
C GLY A 14 -6.00 -21.25 -8.39
N SER A 15 -6.89 -20.32 -8.72
CA SER A 15 -6.67 -18.88 -8.75
C SER A 15 -5.61 -18.49 -7.72
N GLN A 16 -4.34 -18.38 -8.14
CA GLN A 16 -3.38 -17.55 -7.45
C GLN A 16 -3.79 -16.13 -7.78
N ARG A 17 -4.84 -15.67 -7.07
CA ARG A 17 -5.05 -14.25 -6.84
C ARG A 17 -3.68 -13.73 -6.39
N PRO A 18 -3.12 -12.70 -7.02
CA PRO A 18 -1.93 -12.08 -6.46
C PRO A 18 -2.32 -11.68 -5.04
N GLU A 19 -1.70 -12.36 -4.07
CA GLU A 19 -1.76 -12.01 -2.68
C GLU A 19 -1.32 -10.54 -2.66
N HIS A 20 -2.26 -9.60 -2.59
CA HIS A 20 -1.94 -8.21 -2.28
C HIS A 20 -1.47 -8.26 -0.83
N HIS A 21 -0.19 -8.58 -0.64
CA HIS A 21 0.51 -8.43 0.61
C HIS A 21 0.30 -6.98 0.99
N THR A 22 -0.72 -6.75 1.80
CA THR A 22 -1.00 -5.44 2.37
C THR A 22 0.04 -5.29 3.47
N HIS A 23 1.29 -5.10 3.04
CA HIS A 23 2.41 -4.83 3.90
C HIS A 23 2.24 -3.38 4.33
N ARG A 24 1.30 -3.15 5.26
CA ARG A 24 1.19 -1.86 5.95
C ARG A 24 2.39 -1.76 6.89
N GLN A 25 3.55 -1.45 6.32
CA GLN A 25 4.70 -1.05 7.11
C GLN A 25 4.34 0.23 7.85
N ARG A 26 4.83 0.34 9.08
CA ARG A 26 4.83 1.63 9.76
C ARG A 26 5.71 2.56 8.93
N ARG A 27 5.11 3.57 8.31
CA ARG A 27 5.83 4.54 7.46
C ARG A 27 6.39 5.70 8.26
N LEU A 28 5.86 6.01 9.43
CA LEU A 28 6.30 7.17 10.21
C LEU A 28 7.72 6.93 10.77
N VAL A 29 8.69 7.74 10.30
CA VAL A 29 10.08 7.74 10.77
C VAL A 29 10.28 8.82 11.83
N LYS A 30 9.74 10.03 11.59
CA LYS A 30 9.88 11.17 12.50
C LYS A 30 8.64 12.05 12.47
N LEU A 31 8.29 12.56 13.65
CA LEU A 31 7.26 13.56 13.87
C LEU A 31 7.85 14.68 14.71
N THR A 32 7.70 15.93 14.29
CA THR A 32 8.09 17.11 15.07
C THR A 32 6.98 18.13 15.00
N LEU A 33 6.58 18.64 16.17
CA LEU A 33 5.65 19.76 16.30
C LEU A 33 6.43 20.91 16.92
N THR A 34 6.49 22.02 16.21
CA THR A 34 7.04 23.28 16.72
C THR A 34 5.86 24.19 17.04
N ASP A 35 5.68 24.42 18.34
CA ASP A 35 4.71 25.40 18.87
C ASP A 35 5.20 26.81 18.49
N GLU A 36 4.44 27.50 17.66
CA GLU A 36 4.75 28.87 17.24
C GLU A 36 3.95 29.85 18.10
N ARG A 37 4.61 30.90 18.62
CA ARG A 37 3.95 31.90 19.48
C ARG A 37 3.45 33.09 18.67
N GLY A 38 2.31 33.65 19.09
CA GLY A 38 1.71 34.84 18.47
C GLY A 38 0.74 34.48 17.34
N ASP A 39 0.68 35.29 16.29
CA ASP A 39 -0.24 35.10 15.14
C ASP A 39 0.30 34.13 14.08
N LYS A 40 1.13 33.17 14.49
CA LYS A 40 1.68 32.15 13.60
C LYS A 40 1.00 30.82 13.86
N ALA A 41 0.79 30.06 12.79
CA ALA A 41 0.34 28.68 12.91
C ALA A 41 1.53 27.80 13.34
N ASP A 42 1.24 26.78 14.15
CA ASP A 42 2.22 25.75 14.50
C ASP A 42 2.79 25.06 13.26
N GLN A 43 4.05 24.67 13.35
CA GLN A 43 4.70 23.90 12.28
C GLN A 43 4.69 22.42 12.61
N LEU A 44 4.17 21.62 11.68
CA LEU A 44 4.16 20.16 11.73
C LEU A 44 5.09 19.59 10.66
N ASP A 45 6.18 18.95 11.08
CA ASP A 45 7.11 18.25 10.19
C ASP A 45 6.95 16.73 10.33
N ILE A 46 6.78 16.05 9.17
CA ILE A 46 6.67 14.59 9.09
C ILE A 46 7.74 14.01 8.16
N THR A 47 8.37 12.92 8.58
CA THR A 47 9.25 12.11 7.73
C THR A 47 8.67 10.71 7.60
N LEU A 48 8.44 10.27 6.37
CA LEU A 48 7.85 8.98 6.05
C LEU A 48 8.83 8.12 5.26
N ASP A 49 8.80 6.81 5.51
CA ASP A 49 9.49 5.79 4.74
C ASP A 49 8.63 5.40 3.52
N ASP A 50 9.22 5.56 2.34
CA ASP A 50 8.67 5.16 1.05
C ASP A 50 9.58 4.16 0.32
N SER A 51 10.30 3.32 1.07
CA SER A 51 11.18 2.29 0.49
C SER A 51 10.45 1.28 -0.40
N ASP A 52 9.12 1.17 -0.26
CA ASP A 52 8.27 0.32 -1.12
C ASP A 52 7.66 1.07 -2.32
N GLY A 53 7.84 2.39 -2.41
CA GLY A 53 7.32 3.22 -3.50
C GLY A 53 5.79 3.31 -3.55
N LEU A 54 5.10 2.97 -2.45
CA LEU A 54 3.64 2.97 -2.37
C LEU A 54 3.05 4.23 -1.73
N LEU A 55 3.89 5.19 -1.34
CA LEU A 55 3.45 6.44 -0.73
C LEU A 55 2.89 7.41 -1.78
N ASP A 56 1.58 7.36 -2.01
CA ASP A 56 0.87 8.38 -2.81
C ASP A 56 0.61 9.64 -1.95
N ILE A 57 1.62 10.52 -1.83
CA ILE A 57 1.40 11.88 -1.31
C ILE A 57 0.85 12.73 -2.45
N ARG A 58 -0.48 12.85 -2.49
CA ARG A 58 -1.12 13.82 -3.38
C ARG A 58 -0.93 15.22 -2.85
N ARG A 59 -0.27 16.07 -3.64
CA ARG A 59 -0.22 17.51 -3.41
C ARG A 59 -1.62 18.08 -3.62
N ILE A 60 -2.33 18.36 -2.54
CA ILE A 60 -3.52 19.21 -2.58
C ILE A 60 -3.04 20.64 -2.81
N SER A 61 -3.07 21.09 -4.07
CA SER A 61 -2.91 22.51 -4.38
C SER A 61 -4.17 23.22 -3.88
N GLN A 62 -4.08 23.91 -2.74
CA GLN A 62 -5.09 24.86 -2.32
C GLN A 62 -4.66 26.26 -2.79
N TYR A 63 -5.60 26.88 -3.50
CA TYR A 63 -5.67 28.22 -4.10
C TYR A 63 -4.58 29.25 -3.75
#